data_AF-A0AAV9K2N0-F1
#
_entry.id   AF-A0AAV9K2N0-F1
#
_cell.length_a   1.000
_cell.length_b   1.000
_cell.length_c   1.000
_cell.angle_alpha   90.00
_cell.angle_beta   90.00
_cell.angle_gamma   90.00
#
_symmetry.space_group_name_H-M   'P 1'
#
loop_
_entity.id
_entity.type
_entity.pdbx_description
1 polymer ?
#
loop_
_entity_poly.entity_id
_entity_poly.type
_entity_poly.pdbx_seq_one_letter_code
_entity_poly.pdbx_strand_id
1 'polypeptide(L)'
;MEETNFSIKKMYQVLKEEYNKVPWRRLTCNNLGSPKWVFALYVAIHRRLYTKDRLSNWGIIGDDVCALCKTEVETHQHLFFSQNFSKQIWHKMLNQALITRGCEGWNEESGMGHRVC
;
A
#
# COMPACT_ATOMS: atom_id res chain seq x y z
N MET A 1 22.51 47.00 1.26
CA MET A 1 22.13 45.81 2.05
C MET A 1 21.17 45.03 1.19
N GLU A 2 21.57 43.86 0.69
CA GLU A 2 20.76 43.07 -0.22
C GLU A 2 19.71 42.31 0.61
N GLU A 3 18.44 42.64 0.43
CA GLU A 3 17.34 41.92 1.08
C GLU A 3 17.26 40.52 0.47
N THR A 4 17.88 39.55 1.13
CA THR A 4 17.69 38.15 0.78
C THR A 4 16.25 37.76 1.09
N ASN A 5 15.42 37.75 0.05
CA ASN A 5 14.02 37.35 0.15
C ASN A 5 13.94 35.90 0.66
N PHE A 6 13.62 35.75 1.94
CA PHE A 6 13.46 34.44 2.57
C PHE A 6 12.22 33.77 2.00
N SER A 7 12.39 32.59 1.41
CA SER A 7 11.28 31.80 0.88
C SER A 7 11.15 30.51 1.66
N ILE A 8 10.06 30.40 2.41
CA ILE A 8 9.65 29.18 3.10
C ILE A 8 9.64 27.98 2.13
N LYS A 9 9.17 28.19 0.90
CA LYS A 9 9.17 27.16 -0.16
C LYS A 9 10.58 26.64 -0.48
N LYS A 10 11.58 27.53 -0.61
CA LYS A 10 12.97 27.12 -0.88
C LYS A 10 13.55 26.35 0.31
N MET A 11 13.27 26.78 1.53
CA MET A 11 13.70 26.08 2.74
C MET A 11 13.12 24.65 2.80
N TYR A 12 11.81 24.49 2.56
CA TYR A 12 11.19 23.16 2.50
C TYR A 12 11.74 22.29 1.37
N GLN A 13 12.10 22.86 0.23
CA GLN A 13 12.73 22.10 -0.86
C GLN A 13 14.13 21.58 -0.49
N VAL A 14 14.88 22.35 0.30
CA VAL A 14 16.21 21.92 0.80
C VAL A 14 16.08 20.89 1.93
N LEU A 15 15.08 21.06 2.81
CA LEU A 15 14.81 20.11 3.89
C LEU A 15 14.20 18.79 3.39
N LYS A 16 13.51 18.82 2.26
CA LYS A 16 12.87 17.65 1.66
C LYS A 16 13.91 16.89 0.85
N GLU A 17 14.25 15.68 1.27
CA GLU A 17 15.15 14.82 0.49
C GLU A 17 14.48 14.47 -0.87
N GLU A 18 15.28 14.20 -1.91
CA GLU A 18 14.75 13.76 -3.19
C GLU A 18 14.17 12.34 -3.05
N TYR A 19 12.84 12.25 -2.96
CA TYR A 19 12.13 10.99 -2.86
C TYR A 19 11.65 10.51 -4.22
N ASN A 20 11.94 9.24 -4.52
CA ASN A 20 11.30 8.55 -5.64
C ASN A 20 9.79 8.47 -5.38
N LYS A 21 9.00 8.96 -6.34
CA LYS A 21 7.53 8.85 -6.29
C LYS A 21 7.17 7.36 -6.32
N VAL A 22 6.65 6.86 -5.20
CA VAL A 22 6.23 5.46 -5.13
C VAL A 22 4.98 5.23 -5.99
N PRO A 23 4.88 4.10 -6.72
CA PRO A 23 3.75 3.85 -7.64
C PRO A 23 2.38 3.90 -6.97
N TRP A 24 2.30 3.47 -5.71
CA TRP A 24 1.06 3.42 -4.94
C TRP A 24 0.66 4.76 -4.31
N ARG A 25 1.47 5.82 -4.44
CA ARG A 25 1.15 7.16 -3.91
C ARG A 25 -0.19 7.68 -4.44
N ARG A 26 -0.51 7.39 -5.70
CA ARG A 26 -1.79 7.79 -6.32
C ARG A 26 -2.99 7.01 -5.76
N LEU A 27 -2.74 5.84 -5.17
CA LEU A 27 -3.79 5.01 -4.58
C LEU A 27 -4.11 5.45 -3.15
N THR A 28 -3.15 6.05 -2.44
CA THR A 28 -3.31 6.45 -1.03
C THR A 28 -3.46 7.97 -0.85
N CYS A 29 -2.72 8.78 -1.60
CA CYS A 29 -2.68 10.23 -1.46
C CYS A 29 -3.46 10.91 -2.59
N ASN A 30 -4.38 11.82 -2.22
CA ASN A 30 -5.31 12.50 -3.14
C ASN A 30 -6.23 11.54 -3.93
N ASN A 31 -6.59 10.41 -3.33
CA ASN A 31 -7.56 9.47 -3.88
C ASN A 31 -8.99 9.89 -3.46
N LEU A 32 -9.90 10.03 -4.43
CA LEU A 32 -11.32 10.35 -4.21
C LEU A 32 -12.15 9.14 -3.72
N GLY A 33 -11.53 7.98 -3.57
CA GLY A 33 -12.13 6.79 -2.97
C GLY A 33 -12.53 7.01 -1.51
N SER A 34 -13.39 6.14 -0.98
CA SER A 34 -13.83 6.25 0.42
C SER A 34 -12.61 6.27 1.37
N PRO A 35 -12.58 7.16 2.37
CA PRO A 35 -11.51 7.20 3.36
C PRO A 35 -11.24 5.86 4.04
N LYS A 36 -12.29 5.05 4.26
CA LYS A 36 -12.17 3.69 4.81
C LYS A 36 -11.33 2.77 3.91
N TRP A 37 -11.57 2.81 2.60
CA TRP A 37 -10.82 2.02 1.62
C TRP A 37 -9.38 2.49 1.51
N VAL A 38 -9.16 3.81 1.46
CA VAL A 38 -7.83 4.41 1.41
C VAL A 38 -7.01 4.04 2.64
N PHE A 39 -7.63 4.06 3.83
CA PHE A 39 -6.99 3.65 5.07
C PHE A 39 -6.65 2.15 5.08
N ALA A 40 -7.59 1.29 4.71
CA ALA A 40 -7.35 -0.15 4.63
C ALA A 40 -6.21 -0.47 3.66
N LEU A 41 -6.18 0.20 2.50
CA LEU A 41 -5.11 0.07 1.51
C LEU A 41 -3.76 0.53 2.06
N TYR A 42 -3.73 1.67 2.75
CA TYR A 42 -2.52 2.18 3.38
C TYR A 42 -1.95 1.18 4.41
N VAL A 43 -2.80 0.68 5.31
CA VAL A 43 -2.43 -0.32 6.31
C VAL A 43 -1.94 -1.61 5.66
N ALA A 44 -2.63 -2.04 4.59
CA ALA A 44 -2.20 -3.17 3.79
C ALA A 44 -0.79 -2.92 3.26
N ILE A 45 -0.53 -1.88 2.46
CA ILE A 45 0.78 -1.64 1.81
C ILE A 45 1.94 -1.61 2.81
N HIS A 46 1.71 -1.08 4.02
CA HIS A 46 2.71 -1.06 5.09
C HIS A 46 2.89 -2.40 5.82
N ARG A 47 2.28 -3.50 5.36
CA ARG A 47 2.27 -4.82 6.04
C ARG A 47 1.75 -4.73 7.46
N ARG A 48 0.75 -3.89 7.70
CA ARG A 48 0.14 -3.69 9.03
C ARG A 48 -1.28 -4.27 9.11
N LEU A 49 -1.75 -4.94 8.06
CA LEU A 49 -3.01 -5.65 8.12
C LEU A 49 -2.85 -6.93 8.96
N TYR A 50 -3.87 -7.26 9.74
CA TYR A 50 -3.95 -8.50 10.50
C TYR A 50 -4.51 -9.61 9.61
N THR A 51 -3.64 -10.25 8.85
CA THR A 51 -3.95 -11.46 8.08
C THR A 51 -3.98 -12.68 9.00
N LYS A 52 -4.76 -13.72 8.66
CA LYS A 52 -4.86 -14.91 9.52
C LYS A 52 -3.53 -15.62 9.78
N ASP A 53 -2.60 -15.61 8.84
CA ASP A 53 -1.23 -16.15 9.06
C ASP A 53 -0.54 -15.49 10.28
N ARG A 54 -0.67 -14.17 10.42
CA ARG A 54 -0.09 -13.41 11.53
C ARG A 54 -0.83 -13.67 12.84
N LEU A 55 -2.15 -13.73 12.79
CA LEU A 55 -2.97 -14.00 13.98
C LEU A 55 -2.74 -15.43 14.49
N SER A 56 -2.57 -16.40 13.58
CA SER A 56 -2.22 -17.79 13.89
C SER A 56 -0.83 -17.88 14.52
N ASN A 57 0.16 -17.19 13.94
CA ASN A 57 1.51 -17.10 14.51
C ASN A 57 1.54 -16.44 15.91
N TRP A 58 0.55 -15.62 16.25
CA TRP A 58 0.39 -15.04 17.59
C TRP A 58 -0.39 -15.92 18.56
N GLY A 59 -0.88 -17.09 18.11
CA GLY A 59 -1.68 -18.01 18.91
C GLY A 59 -3.09 -17.51 19.21
N ILE A 60 -3.58 -16.49 18.48
CA ILE A 60 -4.93 -15.92 18.68
C ILE A 60 -5.99 -16.80 18.01
N ILE A 61 -5.66 -17.39 16.87
CA ILE A 61 -6.54 -18.28 16.10
C ILE A 61 -5.83 -19.58 15.76
N GLY A 62 -6.59 -20.66 15.61
CA GLY A 62 -6.06 -21.98 15.22
C GLY A 62 -6.16 -22.29 13.72
N ASP A 63 -6.78 -21.41 12.93
CA ASP A 63 -7.01 -21.58 11.50
C ASP A 63 -6.41 -20.40 10.72
N ASP A 64 -5.46 -20.69 9.83
CA ASP A 64 -4.82 -19.70 8.97
C ASP A 64 -5.35 -19.71 7.53
N VAL A 65 -6.36 -20.53 7.23
CA VAL A 65 -6.91 -20.68 5.87
C VAL A 65 -7.67 -19.42 5.46
N CYS A 66 -7.39 -18.94 4.25
CA CYS A 66 -8.01 -17.74 3.68
C CYS A 66 -9.53 -17.83 3.64
N ALA A 67 -10.18 -16.78 4.17
CA ALA A 67 -11.64 -16.69 4.20
C ALA A 67 -12.29 -16.63 2.80
N LEU A 68 -11.54 -16.22 1.77
CA LEU A 68 -12.05 -16.06 0.40
C LEU A 68 -12.03 -17.36 -0.40
N CYS A 69 -10.89 -18.06 -0.47
CA CYS A 69 -10.81 -19.32 -1.21
C CYS A 69 -11.06 -20.57 -0.37
N LYS A 70 -10.85 -20.51 0.95
CA LYS A 70 -10.93 -21.66 1.85
C LYS A 70 -9.97 -22.81 1.50
N THR A 71 -8.90 -22.54 0.75
CA THR A 71 -7.97 -23.58 0.27
C THR A 71 -6.51 -23.34 0.63
N GLU A 72 -6.04 -22.09 0.67
CA GLU A 72 -4.64 -21.76 1.01
C GLU A 72 -4.57 -20.83 2.22
N VAL A 73 -3.36 -20.70 2.78
CA VAL A 73 -3.08 -19.81 3.92
C VAL A 73 -3.30 -18.34 3.55
N GLU A 74 -3.97 -17.60 4.43
CA GLU A 74 -4.22 -16.18 4.29
C GLU A 74 -2.95 -15.36 4.58
N THR A 75 -2.12 -15.19 3.56
CA THR A 75 -1.02 -14.22 3.58
C THR A 75 -1.42 -12.92 2.88
N HIS A 76 -0.69 -11.82 3.06
CA HIS A 76 -0.95 -10.59 2.29
C HIS A 76 -0.81 -10.84 0.77
N GLN A 77 0.19 -11.60 0.35
CA GLN A 77 0.38 -11.99 -1.05
C GLN A 77 -0.84 -12.73 -1.57
N HIS A 78 -1.30 -13.73 -0.81
CA HIS A 78 -2.45 -14.52 -1.20
C HIS A 78 -3.73 -13.67 -1.24
N LEU A 79 -4.00 -12.92 -0.18
CA LEU A 79 -5.21 -12.12 0.00
C LEU A 79 -5.40 -11.07 -1.09
N PHE A 80 -4.32 -10.46 -1.61
CA PHE A 80 -4.41 -9.36 -2.57
C PHE A 80 -3.99 -9.74 -4.00
N PHE A 81 -3.00 -10.63 -4.18
CA PHE A 81 -2.34 -10.87 -5.47
C PHE A 81 -2.56 -12.27 -6.04
N SER A 82 -2.61 -13.31 -5.19
CA SER A 82 -2.84 -14.69 -5.65
C SER A 82 -4.33 -15.04 -5.74
N GLN A 83 -5.18 -14.45 -4.91
CA GLN A 83 -6.62 -14.71 -4.91
C GLN A 83 -7.32 -14.11 -6.13
N ASN A 84 -8.03 -14.96 -6.89
CA ASN A 84 -8.74 -14.55 -8.11
C ASN A 84 -9.75 -13.42 -7.88
N PHE A 85 -10.44 -13.42 -6.75
CA PHE A 85 -11.40 -12.37 -6.42
C PHE A 85 -10.70 -11.02 -6.20
N SER A 86 -9.74 -11.00 -5.28
CA SER A 86 -9.00 -9.78 -4.93
C SER A 86 -8.14 -9.26 -6.07
N LYS A 87 -7.53 -10.15 -6.85
CA LYS A 87 -6.73 -9.81 -8.04
C LYS A 87 -7.55 -9.03 -9.07
N GLN A 88 -8.81 -9.40 -9.30
CA GLN A 88 -9.70 -8.66 -10.19
C GLN A 88 -10.01 -7.25 -9.67
N ILE A 89 -10.25 -7.11 -8.37
CA ILE A 89 -10.45 -5.80 -7.74
C ILE A 89 -9.20 -4.95 -7.87
N TRP A 90 -8.03 -5.53 -7.59
CA TRP A 90 -6.75 -4.85 -7.71
C TRP A 90 -6.48 -4.34 -9.12
N HIS A 91 -6.70 -5.17 -10.14
CA HIS A 91 -6.58 -4.75 -11.53
C HIS A 91 -7.52 -3.58 -11.87
N LYS A 92 -8.77 -3.62 -11.42
CA LYS A 92 -9.71 -2.50 -11.63
C LYS A 92 -9.21 -1.21 -10.97
N MET A 93 -8.70 -1.30 -9.74
CA MET A 93 -8.15 -0.14 -9.02
C MET A 93 -6.91 0.44 -9.71
N LEU A 94 -5.97 -0.41 -10.15
CA LEU A 94 -4.78 0.02 -10.88
C LEU A 94 -5.15 0.70 -12.21
N ASN A 95 -6.11 0.15 -12.94
CA ASN A 95 -6.61 0.74 -14.17
C ASN A 95 -7.23 2.13 -13.93
N GLN A 96 -8.03 2.29 -12.87
CA GLN A 96 -8.58 3.60 -12.49
C GLN A 96 -7.49 4.61 -12.08
N ALA A 97 -6.39 4.13 -11.51
CA ALA A 97 -5.24 4.96 -11.17
C ALA A 97 -4.31 5.23 -12.37
N LEU A 98 -4.63 4.74 -13.58
CA LEU A 98 -3.78 4.80 -14.77
C LEU A 98 -2.38 4.21 -14.51
N ILE A 99 -2.32 3.13 -13.73
CA ILE A 99 -1.09 2.38 -13.45
C ILE A 99 -1.14 1.11 -14.30
N THR A 100 -0.24 1.00 -15.28
CA THR A 100 -0.22 -0.09 -16.29
C THR A 100 0.68 -1.27 -15.91
N ARG A 101 1.22 -1.32 -14.68
CA ARG A 101 2.08 -2.43 -14.26
C ARG A 101 1.27 -3.70 -13.98
N GLY A 102 1.91 -4.85 -14.19
CA GLY A 102 1.39 -6.15 -13.75
C GLY A 102 1.20 -6.20 -12.24
N CYS A 103 0.34 -7.11 -11.78
CA CYS A 103 0.14 -7.42 -10.36
C CYS A 103 1.39 -8.17 -9.85
N GLU A 104 2.51 -7.47 -9.72
CA GLU A 104 3.78 -8.01 -9.24
C GLU A 104 3.75 -8.18 -7.73
N GLY A 105 4.57 -9.09 -7.22
CA GLY A 105 4.42 -9.63 -5.88
C GLY A 105 4.50 -8.55 -4.80
N TRP A 106 3.86 -8.82 -3.67
CA TRP A 106 3.85 -7.96 -2.49
C TRP A 106 5.24 -7.55 -2.04
N ASN A 107 6.26 -8.40 -2.23
CA ASN A 107 7.67 -8.09 -1.90
C ASN A 107 8.22 -6.91 -2.70
N GLU A 108 7.81 -6.73 -3.96
CA GLU A 108 8.18 -5.58 -4.79
C GLU A 108 7.39 -4.31 -4.41
N GLU A 109 6.14 -4.47 -3.96
CA GLU A 109 5.32 -3.32 -3.53
C GLU A 109 5.67 -2.80 -2.12
N SER A 110 6.08 -3.69 -1.21
CA SER A 110 6.36 -3.39 0.20
C SER A 110 7.80 -3.00 0.51
N GLY A 111 8.75 -3.22 -0.41
CA GLY A 111 10.15 -2.75 -0.29
C GLY A 111 10.30 -1.21 -0.18
N MET A 112 9.19 -0.48 -0.29
CA MET A 112 9.13 0.98 -0.19
C MET A 112 8.41 1.48 1.08
N GLY A 113 7.94 0.59 1.94
CA GLY A 113 7.04 0.85 3.08
C GLY A 113 7.62 1.61 4.28
N HIS A 114 8.81 2.21 4.16
CA HIS A 114 9.37 3.07 5.21
C HIS A 114 9.11 4.57 5.02
N ARG A 115 8.50 4.98 3.89
CA ARG A 115 8.46 6.38 3.49
C ARG A 115 7.03 6.84 3.29
N VAL A 116 6.59 7.66 4.24
CA VAL A 116 5.27 8.33 4.25
C VAL A 116 5.19 9.29 3.07
N CYS A 117 3.97 9.60 2.60
CA CYS A 117 3.74 10.85 1.87
C CYS A 117 4.34 12.03 2.67
#